data_AF-A0A1H6MBD2-F1
#
_entry.id   AF-A0A1H6MBD2-F1
#
_cell.length_a   1.000
_cell.length_b   1.000
_cell.length_c   1.000
_cell.angle_alpha   90.00
_cell.angle_beta   90.00
_cell.angle_gamma   90.00
#
_symmetry.space_group_name_H-M   'P 1'
#
loop_
_entity.id
_entity.type
_entity.pdbx_description
1 polymer ?
#
loop_
_entity_poly.entity_id
_entity_poly.type
_entity_poly.pdbx_seq_one_letter_code
_entity_poly.pdbx_strand_id
1 'polypeptide(L)'
;MLLLCKIESLCFYFRSFAKPRNAVTLWQPTLDKMKLSKMTTGIIIGLIVIAFIAVTFYKKKSSAGQTYYPSTVSSTVDKTVPDSAVGFGYKCMWFAVKTDNKNRLAEILKLKNISDCNWQVGIDKAYNGSVFITPTIDGWTLACGWGLPHGDTKEGIDEVKSILQTLSKEFGNAQFFCTYRVTEYHCWIKANNGQVERVYSYLGESGENVVIEGQPTEFEQTLKLANTFSDEAKDEKYFEREDVVWVNEELLMQVAGHWSIDPTKLDDRQDIAPGLGLLGQR
;
A
#
# COMPACT_ATOMS: atom_id res chain seq x y z
N MET A 1 39.23 11.38 78.74
CA MET A 1 38.76 10.00 79.03
C MET A 1 39.34 9.11 77.93
N LEU A 2 40.66 8.82 77.95
CA LEU A 2 41.32 7.63 78.54
C LEU A 2 40.75 6.35 77.87
N LEU A 3 41.43 5.45 77.13
CA LEU A 3 42.82 4.94 76.97
C LEU A 3 42.87 4.32 75.53
N LEU A 4 43.86 4.45 74.65
CA LEU A 4 45.25 3.94 74.61
C LEU A 4 45.47 2.45 74.90
N CYS A 5 45.91 1.69 73.88
CA CYS A 5 47.05 0.75 73.95
C CYS A 5 47.42 0.32 72.51
N LYS A 6 48.64 0.59 71.98
CA LYS A 6 49.97 -0.05 72.27
C LYS A 6 49.95 -1.56 72.01
N ILE A 7 50.96 -2.25 71.45
CA ILE A 7 52.30 -2.01 70.86
C ILE A 7 52.84 -3.46 70.56
N GLU A 8 53.96 -3.59 69.80
CA GLU A 8 54.87 -4.78 69.74
C GLU A 8 54.40 -6.04 68.98
N SER A 9 55.20 -6.84 68.28
CA SER A 9 56.66 -7.09 68.19
C SER A 9 56.98 -7.57 66.75
N LEU A 10 58.05 -7.14 66.07
CA LEU A 10 59.48 -7.54 66.12
C LEU A 10 59.83 -8.98 65.69
N CYS A 11 60.84 -9.02 64.80
CA CYS A 11 61.77 -10.09 64.43
C CYS A 11 61.31 -11.21 63.47
N PHE A 12 61.75 -11.16 62.21
CA PHE A 12 63.07 -11.62 61.69
C PHE A 12 63.19 -13.15 61.57
N TYR A 13 63.05 -13.66 60.35
CA TYR A 13 63.99 -14.66 59.83
C TYR A 13 64.17 -14.49 58.32
N PHE A 14 65.42 -14.23 57.94
CA PHE A 14 65.90 -14.03 56.58
C PHE A 14 66.13 -15.38 55.91
N ARG A 15 65.68 -15.56 54.66
CA ARG A 15 66.36 -16.43 53.69
C ARG A 15 66.18 -15.93 52.25
N SER A 16 67.25 -15.29 51.78
CA SER A 16 67.91 -15.48 50.48
C SER A 16 67.23 -15.07 49.15
N PHE A 17 67.68 -13.91 48.67
CA PHE A 17 68.17 -13.60 47.32
C PHE A 17 67.28 -13.73 46.04
N ALA A 18 67.08 -12.54 45.47
CA ALA A 18 67.26 -12.15 44.05
C ALA A 18 66.07 -12.23 43.08
N LYS A 19 65.45 -11.07 42.79
CA LYS A 19 65.56 -10.36 41.50
C LYS A 19 64.91 -8.97 41.52
N PRO A 20 65.41 -7.99 40.75
CA PRO A 20 64.89 -6.62 40.74
C PRO A 20 63.89 -6.39 39.60
N ARG A 21 62.96 -5.44 39.77
CA ARG A 21 62.78 -4.26 38.90
C ARG A 21 61.45 -3.52 39.13
N ASN A 22 61.61 -2.21 39.35
CA ASN A 22 60.90 -1.11 38.72
C ASN A 22 59.43 -0.85 39.14
N ALA A 23 59.31 0.12 40.03
CA ALA A 23 58.27 1.13 39.94
C ALA A 23 58.41 1.90 38.61
N VAL A 24 57.29 2.18 37.96
CA VAL A 24 56.76 3.54 37.68
C VAL A 24 55.47 3.32 36.91
N THR A 25 54.36 3.40 37.64
CA THR A 25 53.02 3.66 37.14
C THR A 25 52.93 5.12 36.72
N LEU A 26 52.43 5.41 35.51
CA LEU A 26 51.59 6.58 35.20
C LEU A 26 51.19 6.63 33.71
N TRP A 27 49.90 6.92 33.47
CA TRP A 27 49.24 7.33 32.22
C TRP A 27 48.93 6.29 31.13
N GLN A 28 47.68 5.78 31.09
CA GLN A 28 46.92 5.48 29.85
C GLN A 28 45.44 5.05 30.12
N PRO A 29 44.48 5.97 30.35
CA PRO A 29 43.06 5.63 30.22
C PRO A 29 42.27 6.45 29.18
N THR A 30 42.92 7.36 28.45
CA THR A 30 42.24 8.33 27.57
C THR A 30 42.23 7.95 26.08
N LEU A 31 43.24 7.20 25.60
CA LEU A 31 43.35 6.85 24.17
C LEU A 31 42.39 5.74 23.72
N ASP A 32 42.06 4.77 24.58
CA ASP A 32 41.16 3.66 24.22
C ASP A 32 39.68 4.05 24.19
N LYS A 33 39.24 4.94 25.11
CA LYS A 33 37.86 5.47 25.10
C LYS A 33 37.58 6.28 23.83
N MET A 34 38.58 6.99 23.33
CA MET A 34 38.46 7.83 22.13
C MET A 34 38.46 7.00 20.84
N LYS A 35 39.16 5.86 20.80
CA LYS A 35 39.09 4.89 19.69
C LYS A 35 37.77 4.13 19.68
N LEU A 36 37.26 3.72 20.84
CA LEU A 36 35.99 3.01 20.97
C LEU A 36 34.78 3.89 20.57
N SER A 37 34.81 5.19 20.90
CA SER A 37 33.79 6.16 20.49
C SER A 37 33.77 6.44 18.98
N LYS A 38 34.94 6.55 18.34
CA LYS A 38 35.02 6.74 16.89
C LYS A 38 34.58 5.48 16.12
N MET A 39 34.90 4.29 16.63
CA MET A 39 34.52 3.02 16.02
C MET A 39 33.00 2.76 16.10
N THR A 40 32.37 3.06 17.23
CA THR A 40 30.91 2.94 17.40
C THR A 40 30.14 3.94 16.54
N THR A 41 30.63 5.17 16.42
CA THR A 41 30.02 6.19 15.53
C THR A 41 30.09 5.77 14.06
N GLY A 42 31.22 5.19 13.61
CA GLY A 42 31.37 4.69 12.24
C GLY A 42 30.43 3.52 11.91
N ILE A 43 30.20 2.61 12.87
CA ILE A 43 29.26 1.49 12.71
C ILE A 43 27.82 1.99 12.60
N ILE A 44 27.41 2.94 13.44
CA ILE A 44 26.06 3.52 13.41
C ILE A 44 25.81 4.23 12.07
N ILE A 45 26.77 5.04 11.59
CA ILE A 45 26.67 5.70 10.28
C ILE A 45 26.58 4.66 9.16
N GLY A 46 27.39 3.60 9.21
CA GLY A 46 27.33 2.50 8.25
C GLY A 46 25.96 1.81 8.22
N LEU A 47 25.36 1.53 9.37
CA LEU A 47 24.02 0.94 9.47
C LEU A 47 22.92 1.87 8.95
N ILE A 48 23.01 3.19 9.21
CA ILE A 48 22.06 4.18 8.68
C ILE A 48 22.16 4.26 7.15
N VAL A 49 23.37 4.23 6.59
CA VAL A 49 23.57 4.23 5.13
C VAL A 49 23.04 2.94 4.51
N ILE A 50 23.28 1.77 5.12
CA ILE A 50 22.74 0.50 4.66
C ILE A 50 21.21 0.49 4.73
N ALA A 51 20.61 0.99 5.82
CA ALA A 51 19.16 1.12 5.95
C ALA A 51 18.58 2.08 4.91
N PHE A 52 19.25 3.21 4.63
CA PHE A 52 18.84 4.16 3.60
C PHE A 52 18.92 3.54 2.19
N ILE A 53 19.99 2.79 1.89
CA ILE A 53 20.13 2.03 0.63
C ILE A 53 19.05 0.95 0.54
N ALA A 54 18.78 0.22 1.61
CA ALA A 54 17.73 -0.80 1.65
C ALA A 54 16.35 -0.19 1.42
N VAL A 55 16.02 0.94 2.06
CA VAL A 55 14.76 1.67 1.86
C VAL A 55 14.62 2.19 0.43
N THR A 56 15.69 2.73 -0.16
CA THR A 56 15.66 3.18 -1.57
C THR A 56 15.50 2.01 -2.55
N PHE A 57 16.13 0.85 -2.28
CA PHE A 57 15.91 -0.37 -3.06
C PHE A 57 14.50 -0.95 -2.87
N TYR A 58 13.94 -0.91 -1.65
CA TYR A 58 12.56 -1.35 -1.37
C TYR A 58 11.55 -0.46 -2.09
N LYS A 59 11.70 0.87 -2.01
CA LYS A 59 10.87 1.83 -2.74
C LYS A 59 10.97 1.63 -4.26
N LYS A 60 12.18 1.34 -4.79
CA LYS A 60 12.38 1.08 -6.22
C LYS A 60 11.81 -0.27 -6.66
N LYS A 61 11.75 -1.28 -5.78
CA LYS A 61 11.21 -2.61 -6.08
C LYS A 61 9.68 -2.66 -6.06
N SER A 62 9.02 -1.83 -5.24
CA SER A 62 7.56 -1.72 -5.21
C SER A 62 6.98 -1.26 -6.56
N SER A 63 7.67 -0.39 -7.30
CA SER A 63 7.23 0.03 -8.66
C SER A 63 7.63 -0.94 -9.78
N ALA A 64 8.46 -1.96 -9.52
CA ALA A 64 9.07 -2.81 -10.55
C ALA A 64 8.36 -4.16 -10.77
N GLY A 65 7.23 -4.38 -10.12
CA GLY A 65 6.48 -5.63 -10.16
C GLY A 65 5.26 -5.64 -11.08
N GLN A 66 5.20 -4.84 -12.17
CA GLN A 66 4.12 -5.02 -13.14
C GLN A 66 4.27 -6.39 -13.81
N THR A 67 3.36 -7.31 -13.46
CA THR A 67 3.27 -8.59 -14.13
C THR A 67 2.73 -8.32 -15.54
N TYR A 68 3.55 -8.53 -16.56
CA TYR A 68 3.08 -8.50 -17.95
C TYR A 68 2.06 -9.61 -18.17
N TYR A 69 0.88 -9.26 -18.67
CA TYR A 69 -0.13 -10.24 -19.08
C TYR A 69 -0.02 -10.41 -20.59
N PRO A 70 0.24 -11.63 -21.09
CA PRO A 70 0.23 -11.85 -22.53
C PRO A 70 -1.12 -11.37 -23.08
N SER A 71 -1.08 -10.43 -24.03
CA SER A 71 -2.29 -9.90 -24.66
C SER A 71 -3.16 -11.06 -25.14
N THR A 72 -4.42 -11.03 -24.75
CA THR A 72 -5.42 -12.02 -25.16
C THR A 72 -6.10 -11.64 -26.47
N VAL A 73 -5.89 -10.38 -26.90
CA VAL A 73 -6.50 -9.80 -28.09
C VAL A 73 -5.57 -9.92 -29.28
N SER A 74 -6.10 -10.43 -30.40
CA SER A 74 -5.37 -10.50 -31.66
C SER A 74 -4.96 -9.10 -32.12
N SER A 75 -3.75 -8.97 -32.67
CA SER A 75 -3.25 -7.71 -33.24
C SER A 75 -4.07 -7.20 -34.44
N THR A 76 -4.97 -8.03 -34.96
CA THR A 76 -5.86 -7.71 -36.08
C THR A 76 -7.19 -7.06 -35.67
N VAL A 77 -7.48 -6.96 -34.37
CA VAL A 77 -8.73 -6.34 -33.90
C VAL A 77 -8.68 -4.83 -34.15
N ASP A 78 -9.66 -4.31 -34.89
CA ASP A 78 -9.83 -2.88 -35.08
C ASP A 78 -10.44 -2.25 -33.81
N LYS A 79 -9.60 -1.54 -33.06
CA LYS A 79 -10.00 -0.87 -31.80
C LYS A 79 -11.05 0.23 -31.97
N THR A 80 -11.33 0.66 -33.20
CA THR A 80 -12.28 1.74 -33.49
C THR A 80 -13.69 1.24 -33.79
N VAL A 81 -13.88 -0.08 -33.90
CA VAL A 81 -15.19 -0.70 -34.07
C VAL A 81 -15.78 -0.98 -32.68
N PRO A 82 -16.96 -0.41 -32.33
CA PRO A 82 -17.62 -0.69 -31.05
C PRO A 82 -17.92 -2.18 -30.85
N ASP A 83 -17.65 -2.69 -29.66
CA ASP A 83 -17.93 -4.05 -29.22
C ASP A 83 -18.70 -4.05 -27.88
N SER A 84 -19.12 -5.23 -27.44
CA SER A 84 -19.87 -5.42 -26.20
C SER A 84 -19.00 -5.17 -24.96
N ALA A 85 -19.65 -4.88 -23.83
CA ALA A 85 -18.97 -4.75 -22.56
C ALA A 85 -18.16 -6.01 -22.21
N VAL A 86 -16.97 -5.81 -21.64
CA VAL A 86 -16.06 -6.89 -21.23
C VAL A 86 -15.85 -6.80 -19.72
N GLY A 87 -16.03 -7.92 -19.03
CA GLY A 87 -15.84 -8.03 -17.60
C GLY A 87 -14.39 -7.81 -17.18
N PHE A 88 -14.22 -7.19 -16.02
CA PHE A 88 -12.91 -7.00 -15.37
C PHE A 88 -13.08 -6.93 -13.85
N GLY A 89 -11.99 -6.79 -13.10
CA GLY A 89 -12.04 -6.47 -11.67
C GLY A 89 -10.94 -7.14 -10.87
N TYR A 90 -10.71 -8.43 -11.10
CA TYR A 90 -9.64 -9.17 -10.40
C TYR A 90 -8.26 -8.72 -10.83
N LYS A 91 -7.33 -8.65 -9.86
CA LYS A 91 -5.97 -8.11 -10.05
C LYS A 91 -5.96 -6.80 -10.87
N CYS A 92 -6.82 -5.86 -10.48
CA CYS A 92 -7.02 -4.58 -11.17
C CYS A 92 -7.33 -3.47 -10.14
N MET A 93 -7.35 -2.23 -10.64
CA MET A 93 -7.83 -1.07 -9.91
C MET A 93 -8.67 -0.20 -10.83
N TRP A 94 -9.68 0.47 -10.27
CA TRP A 94 -10.53 1.36 -11.04
C TRP A 94 -11.15 2.46 -10.19
N PHE A 95 -11.44 3.57 -10.85
CA PHE A 95 -12.36 4.60 -10.38
C PHE A 95 -13.74 4.35 -10.97
N ALA A 96 -14.79 4.47 -10.17
CA ALA A 96 -16.17 4.53 -10.62
C ALA A 96 -16.73 5.93 -10.35
N VAL A 97 -17.15 6.63 -11.40
CA VAL A 97 -17.56 8.04 -11.31
C VAL A 97 -18.95 8.23 -11.93
N LYS A 98 -19.85 8.93 -11.23
CA LYS A 98 -21.23 9.15 -11.70
C LYS A 98 -21.28 10.24 -12.78
N THR A 99 -20.84 9.92 -13.98
CA THR A 99 -20.72 10.85 -15.11
C THR A 99 -20.81 10.09 -16.44
N ASP A 100 -21.17 10.79 -17.51
CA ASP A 100 -21.04 10.36 -18.90
C ASP A 100 -19.91 11.09 -19.66
N ASN A 101 -19.27 12.08 -19.01
CA ASN A 101 -18.23 12.90 -19.61
C ASN A 101 -16.84 12.25 -19.49
N LYS A 102 -16.59 11.27 -20.37
CA LYS A 102 -15.31 10.53 -20.43
C LYS A 102 -14.09 11.44 -20.65
N ASN A 103 -14.22 12.48 -21.49
CA ASN A 103 -13.14 13.40 -21.79
C ASN A 103 -12.70 14.17 -20.54
N ARG A 104 -13.67 14.68 -19.78
CA ARG A 104 -13.39 15.40 -18.55
C ARG A 104 -12.80 14.50 -17.47
N LEU A 105 -13.27 13.25 -17.39
CA LEU A 105 -12.65 12.24 -16.52
C LEU A 105 -11.19 11.99 -16.90
N ALA A 106 -10.88 11.87 -18.19
CA ALA A 106 -9.52 11.70 -18.70
C ALA A 106 -8.62 12.89 -18.34
N GLU A 107 -9.12 14.12 -18.46
CA GLU A 107 -8.41 15.35 -18.08
C GLU A 107 -8.06 15.37 -16.58
N ILE A 108 -9.02 15.05 -15.70
CA ILE A 108 -8.80 15.03 -14.24
C ILE A 108 -7.79 13.94 -13.86
N LEU A 109 -7.87 12.79 -14.52
CA LEU A 109 -6.91 11.70 -14.37
C LEU A 109 -5.55 11.98 -15.04
N LYS A 110 -5.42 13.12 -15.74
CA LYS A 110 -4.23 13.58 -16.46
C LYS A 110 -3.73 12.60 -17.51
N LEU A 111 -4.66 11.93 -18.19
CA LEU A 111 -4.32 10.98 -19.24
C LEU A 111 -3.75 11.70 -20.47
N LYS A 112 -2.81 11.03 -21.12
CA LYS A 112 -2.11 11.43 -22.34
C LYS A 112 -2.29 10.36 -23.40
N ASN A 113 -1.95 10.70 -24.65
CA ASN A 113 -2.06 9.80 -25.79
C ASN A 113 -3.48 9.20 -25.91
N ILE A 114 -4.49 10.02 -25.62
CA ILE A 114 -5.89 9.60 -25.58
C ILE A 114 -6.34 9.22 -26.98
N SER A 115 -6.98 8.07 -27.11
CA SER A 115 -7.65 7.64 -28.35
C SER A 115 -8.91 6.85 -28.03
N ASP A 116 -9.88 6.91 -28.93
CA ASP A 116 -11.04 6.02 -28.85
C ASP A 116 -10.61 4.56 -28.94
N CYS A 117 -11.27 3.73 -28.14
CA CYS A 117 -10.95 2.31 -28.02
C CYS A 117 -12.20 1.52 -27.64
N ASN A 118 -12.37 0.37 -28.27
CA ASN A 118 -13.38 -0.61 -27.89
C ASN A 118 -13.01 -1.33 -26.58
N TRP A 119 -13.94 -2.07 -26.00
CA TRP A 119 -13.80 -2.75 -24.72
C TRP A 119 -12.71 -3.81 -24.74
N GLN A 120 -12.69 -4.69 -25.75
CA GLN A 120 -11.77 -5.81 -25.77
C GLN A 120 -10.31 -5.31 -25.76
N VAL A 121 -9.97 -4.36 -26.63
CA VAL A 121 -8.62 -3.76 -26.65
C VAL A 121 -8.39 -2.90 -25.40
N GLY A 122 -9.40 -2.17 -24.94
CA GLY A 122 -9.32 -1.29 -23.78
C GLY A 122 -8.94 -2.04 -22.50
N ILE A 123 -9.67 -3.11 -22.19
CA ILE A 123 -9.43 -3.97 -21.01
C ILE A 123 -8.08 -4.67 -21.12
N ASP A 124 -7.73 -5.24 -22.28
CA ASP A 124 -6.40 -5.86 -22.47
C ASP A 124 -5.25 -4.90 -22.17
N LYS A 125 -5.36 -3.66 -22.66
CA LYS A 125 -4.36 -2.62 -22.41
C LYS A 125 -4.39 -2.09 -20.98
N ALA A 126 -5.56 -2.04 -20.33
CA ALA A 126 -5.69 -1.69 -18.92
C ALA A 126 -4.93 -2.67 -18.01
N TYR A 127 -5.01 -3.97 -18.31
CA TYR A 127 -4.23 -5.00 -17.61
C TYR A 127 -2.73 -4.93 -17.91
N ASN A 128 -2.34 -4.24 -18.98
CA ASN A 128 -0.95 -4.06 -19.43
C ASN A 128 -0.44 -2.62 -19.27
N GLY A 129 -0.84 -1.96 -18.18
CA GLY A 129 -0.26 -0.68 -17.74
C GLY A 129 -0.87 0.58 -18.34
N SER A 130 -1.91 0.47 -19.18
CA SER A 130 -2.68 1.64 -19.65
C SER A 130 -3.87 1.92 -18.73
N VAL A 131 -4.61 3.00 -19.03
CA VAL A 131 -5.90 3.32 -18.42
C VAL A 131 -6.97 3.30 -19.49
N PHE A 132 -8.03 2.52 -19.28
CA PHE A 132 -9.21 2.51 -20.12
C PHE A 132 -10.38 3.14 -19.38
N ILE A 133 -11.02 4.12 -20.00
CA ILE A 133 -12.27 4.74 -19.56
C ILE A 133 -13.39 4.13 -20.36
N THR A 134 -14.30 3.42 -19.70
CA THR A 134 -15.40 2.70 -20.35
C THR A 134 -16.42 3.64 -20.98
N PRO A 135 -17.23 3.19 -21.96
CA PRO A 135 -18.59 3.70 -22.13
C PRO A 135 -19.36 3.75 -20.80
N THR A 136 -20.36 4.63 -20.72
CA THR A 136 -21.15 4.83 -19.50
C THR A 136 -22.15 3.68 -19.32
N ILE A 137 -22.20 3.14 -18.09
CA ILE A 137 -23.06 2.02 -17.67
C ILE A 137 -23.92 2.50 -16.52
N ASP A 138 -25.24 2.51 -16.67
CA ASP A 138 -26.18 2.94 -15.62
C ASP A 138 -25.83 4.34 -15.04
N GLY A 139 -25.31 5.21 -15.91
CA GLY A 139 -24.82 6.56 -15.58
C GLY A 139 -23.54 6.59 -14.74
N TRP A 140 -22.78 5.50 -14.69
CA TRP A 140 -21.43 5.42 -14.15
C TRP A 140 -20.43 5.23 -15.29
N THR A 141 -19.30 5.92 -15.22
CA THR A 141 -18.16 5.71 -16.11
C THR A 141 -17.01 5.16 -15.27
N LEU A 142 -16.42 4.06 -15.72
CA LEU A 142 -15.32 3.40 -15.01
C LEU A 142 -14.00 3.75 -15.70
N ALA A 143 -12.98 4.13 -14.93
CA ALA A 143 -11.61 4.26 -15.41
C ALA A 143 -10.77 3.17 -14.74
N CYS A 144 -10.28 2.18 -15.50
CA CYS A 144 -9.61 1.00 -14.97
C CYS A 144 -8.21 0.80 -15.56
N GLY A 145 -7.34 0.15 -14.80
CA GLY A 145 -6.06 -0.37 -15.29
C GLY A 145 -4.87 -0.05 -14.41
N TRP A 146 -3.75 -0.73 -14.70
CA TRP A 146 -2.49 -0.62 -13.96
C TRP A 146 -1.73 0.69 -14.23
N GLY A 147 -2.23 1.56 -15.12
CA GLY A 147 -1.70 2.92 -15.30
C GLY A 147 -2.22 3.93 -14.28
N LEU A 148 -3.13 3.53 -13.38
CA LEU A 148 -3.67 4.37 -12.31
C LEU A 148 -2.72 4.41 -11.09
N PRO A 149 -2.83 5.43 -10.22
CA PRO A 149 -2.07 5.47 -8.98
C PRO A 149 -2.45 4.28 -8.08
N HIS A 150 -1.43 3.63 -7.56
CA HIS A 150 -1.58 2.49 -6.68
C HIS A 150 -2.04 2.95 -5.29
N GLY A 151 -2.98 2.21 -4.69
CA GLY A 151 -3.42 2.43 -3.31
C GLY A 151 -2.63 1.65 -2.25
N ASP A 152 -1.62 0.87 -2.63
CA ASP A 152 -0.95 -0.11 -1.77
C ASP A 152 0.00 0.49 -0.71
N THR A 153 0.20 1.81 -0.72
CA THR A 153 0.98 2.56 0.26
C THR A 153 0.16 3.73 0.80
N LYS A 154 0.53 4.27 1.97
CA LYS A 154 -0.17 5.44 2.54
C LYS A 154 -0.12 6.65 1.60
N GLU A 155 1.04 6.91 1.00
CA GLU A 155 1.20 7.98 0.01
C GLU A 155 0.34 7.74 -1.24
N GLY A 156 0.24 6.48 -1.69
CA GLY A 156 -0.64 6.09 -2.78
C GLY A 156 -2.12 6.29 -2.46
N ILE A 157 -2.55 5.92 -1.26
CA ILE A 157 -3.92 6.18 -0.76
C ILE A 157 -4.21 7.67 -0.73
N ASP A 158 -3.27 8.51 -0.28
CA ASP A 158 -3.44 9.96 -0.25
C ASP A 158 -3.56 10.55 -1.67
N GLU A 159 -2.81 10.05 -2.65
CA GLU A 159 -2.97 10.43 -4.06
C GLU A 159 -4.36 10.05 -4.58
N VAL A 160 -4.82 8.82 -4.33
CA VAL A 160 -6.15 8.35 -4.72
C VAL A 160 -7.25 9.19 -4.07
N LYS A 161 -7.12 9.50 -2.78
CA LYS A 161 -8.07 10.36 -2.04
C LYS A 161 -8.16 11.74 -2.68
N SER A 162 -7.03 12.36 -3.04
CA SER A 162 -7.00 13.67 -3.69
C SER A 162 -7.73 13.67 -5.05
N ILE A 163 -7.54 12.62 -5.84
CA ILE A 163 -8.25 12.43 -7.11
C ILE A 163 -9.74 12.26 -6.87
N LEU A 164 -10.13 11.41 -5.91
CA LEU A 164 -11.53 11.17 -5.55
C LEU A 164 -12.24 12.43 -5.05
N GLN A 165 -11.57 13.26 -4.25
CA GLN A 165 -12.10 14.55 -3.83
C GLN A 165 -12.37 15.44 -5.04
N THR A 166 -11.45 15.49 -6.00
CA THR A 166 -11.65 16.27 -7.24
C THR A 166 -12.82 15.73 -8.05
N LEU A 167 -12.86 14.42 -8.29
CA LEU A 167 -13.91 13.77 -9.08
C LEU A 167 -15.28 13.87 -8.42
N SER A 168 -15.39 13.58 -7.13
CA SER A 168 -16.67 13.67 -6.41
C SER A 168 -17.15 15.11 -6.23
N LYS A 169 -16.24 16.09 -6.14
CA LYS A 169 -16.62 17.51 -6.14
C LYS A 169 -17.24 17.93 -7.47
N GLU A 170 -16.73 17.38 -8.58
CA GLU A 170 -17.20 17.74 -9.92
C GLU A 170 -18.45 16.95 -10.35
N PHE A 171 -18.50 15.65 -10.06
CA PHE A 171 -19.53 14.73 -10.54
C PHE A 171 -20.47 14.23 -9.43
N GLY A 172 -20.37 14.79 -8.22
CA GLY A 172 -21.13 14.39 -7.05
C GLY A 172 -20.60 13.11 -6.39
N ASN A 173 -20.44 12.01 -7.14
CA ASN A 173 -20.04 10.72 -6.58
C ASN A 173 -18.84 10.12 -7.31
N ALA A 174 -17.83 9.71 -6.54
CA ALA A 174 -16.66 8.99 -7.04
C ALA A 174 -16.22 7.92 -6.04
N GLN A 175 -15.80 6.78 -6.56
CA GLN A 175 -15.36 5.63 -5.78
C GLN A 175 -14.08 5.08 -6.39
N PHE A 176 -13.26 4.42 -5.58
CA PHE A 176 -12.06 3.71 -6.00
C PHE A 176 -12.07 2.31 -5.43
N PHE A 177 -11.57 1.35 -6.20
CA PHE A 177 -11.42 -0.04 -5.82
C PHE A 177 -10.08 -0.56 -6.33
N CYS A 178 -9.41 -1.42 -5.55
CA CYS A 178 -8.17 -2.07 -5.93
C CYS A 178 -8.04 -3.44 -5.28
N THR A 179 -7.62 -4.42 -6.08
CA THR A 179 -7.30 -5.77 -5.62
C THR A 179 -5.97 -6.27 -6.20
N TYR A 180 -5.17 -6.95 -5.37
CA TYR A 180 -3.94 -7.62 -5.78
C TYR A 180 -3.69 -8.91 -4.99
N ARG A 181 -4.15 -10.04 -5.53
CA ARG A 181 -4.02 -11.41 -4.98
C ARG A 181 -2.59 -11.95 -4.75
N VAL A 182 -1.55 -11.21 -5.14
CA VAL A 182 -0.17 -11.66 -4.81
C VAL A 182 0.16 -11.32 -3.36
N THR A 183 -0.36 -10.19 -2.89
CA THR A 183 -0.17 -9.68 -1.53
C THR A 183 -1.46 -9.68 -0.73
N GLU A 184 -2.55 -10.24 -1.30
CA GLU A 184 -3.91 -10.15 -0.77
C GLU A 184 -4.27 -8.71 -0.37
N TYR A 185 -3.92 -7.77 -1.26
CA TYR A 185 -4.22 -6.36 -1.05
C TYR A 185 -5.62 -6.05 -1.55
N HIS A 186 -6.44 -5.43 -0.69
CA HIS A 186 -7.81 -5.04 -1.01
C HIS A 186 -8.07 -3.63 -0.50
N CYS A 187 -8.67 -2.79 -1.35
CA CYS A 187 -8.95 -1.41 -1.00
C CYS A 187 -10.20 -0.89 -1.68
N TRP A 188 -11.01 -0.16 -0.93
CA TRP A 188 -12.09 0.65 -1.47
C TRP A 188 -12.18 1.99 -0.76
N ILE A 189 -12.51 3.02 -1.54
CA ILE A 189 -12.65 4.39 -1.06
C ILE A 189 -13.90 5.00 -1.66
N LYS A 190 -14.73 5.63 -0.82
CA LYS A 190 -15.94 6.36 -1.22
C LYS A 190 -15.76 7.84 -1.00
N ALA A 191 -16.08 8.63 -2.02
CA ALA A 191 -16.13 10.08 -1.92
C ALA A 191 -17.42 10.65 -2.51
N ASN A 192 -17.96 11.65 -1.84
CA ASN A 192 -19.20 12.33 -2.19
C ASN A 192 -19.02 13.83 -2.02
N ASN A 193 -19.39 14.61 -3.03
CA ASN A 193 -19.34 16.08 -3.06
C ASN A 193 -18.01 16.67 -2.56
N GLY A 194 -16.89 16.04 -2.92
CA GLY A 194 -15.54 16.49 -2.56
C GLY A 194 -15.03 16.02 -1.19
N GLN A 195 -15.78 15.17 -0.49
CA GLN A 195 -15.40 14.62 0.81
C GLN A 195 -15.18 13.12 0.70
N VAL A 196 -14.09 12.62 1.27
CA VAL A 196 -13.86 11.18 1.42
C VAL A 196 -14.62 10.74 2.66
N GLU A 197 -15.66 9.92 2.46
CA GLU A 197 -16.56 9.48 3.54
C GLU A 197 -16.13 8.14 4.14
N ARG A 198 -15.43 7.31 3.36
CA ARG A 198 -15.06 5.95 3.75
C ARG A 198 -13.77 5.52 3.06
N VAL A 199 -12.80 5.00 3.82
CA VAL A 199 -11.60 4.32 3.33
C VAL A 199 -11.47 3.00 4.07
N TYR A 200 -11.32 1.91 3.33
CA TYR A 200 -10.93 0.63 3.89
C TYR A 200 -9.81 0.03 3.04
N SER A 201 -8.71 -0.33 3.67
CA SER A 201 -7.58 -0.96 3.02
C SER A 201 -7.01 -2.05 3.93
N TYR A 202 -6.74 -3.21 3.34
CA TYR A 202 -6.22 -4.40 4.01
C TYR A 202 -5.12 -5.03 3.17
N LEU A 203 -4.07 -5.48 3.84
CA LEU A 203 -2.93 -6.17 3.24
C LEU A 203 -2.79 -7.54 3.89
N GLY A 204 -3.21 -8.60 3.19
CA GLY A 204 -3.15 -9.95 3.73
C GLY A 204 -1.72 -10.48 3.91
N GLU A 205 -0.72 -9.97 3.17
CA GLU A 205 0.69 -10.30 3.39
C GLU A 205 1.15 -9.97 4.82
N SER A 206 0.69 -8.86 5.39
CA SER A 206 0.95 -8.49 6.79
C SER A 206 -0.15 -8.95 7.75
N GLY A 207 -1.31 -9.37 7.24
CA GLY A 207 -2.49 -9.69 8.06
C GLY A 207 -3.14 -8.46 8.70
N GLU A 208 -2.89 -7.26 8.15
CA GLU A 208 -3.24 -5.99 8.80
C GLU A 208 -4.00 -5.03 7.88
N ASN A 209 -4.87 -4.22 8.47
CA ASN A 209 -5.40 -3.05 7.80
C ASN A 209 -4.29 -2.01 7.60
N VAL A 210 -4.28 -1.37 6.41
CA VAL A 210 -3.37 -0.25 6.12
C VAL A 210 -4.01 1.07 6.56
N VAL A 211 -5.29 1.25 6.23
CA VAL A 211 -6.09 2.44 6.57
C VAL A 211 -7.55 2.03 6.78
N ILE A 212 -8.15 2.55 7.85
CA ILE A 212 -9.60 2.53 8.07
C ILE A 212 -10.01 3.95 8.47
N GLU A 213 -10.80 4.61 7.63
CA GLU A 213 -11.36 5.93 7.90
C GLU A 213 -12.86 5.93 7.59
N GLY A 214 -13.62 6.76 8.31
CA GLY A 214 -15.06 6.86 8.13
C GLY A 214 -15.85 5.71 8.73
N GLN A 215 -17.17 5.79 8.63
CA GLN A 215 -18.10 4.77 9.12
C GLN A 215 -18.40 3.75 8.02
N PRO A 216 -18.51 2.45 8.35
CA PRO A 216 -18.97 1.43 7.40
C PRO A 216 -20.30 1.85 6.75
N THR A 217 -20.40 1.65 5.43
CA THR A 217 -21.65 1.83 4.67
C THR A 217 -22.70 0.79 5.07
N GLU A 218 -23.96 0.99 4.67
CA GLU A 218 -25.06 0.07 5.01
C GLU A 218 -24.75 -1.40 4.67
N PHE A 219 -24.17 -1.67 3.50
CA PHE A 219 -23.73 -3.02 3.12
C PHE A 219 -22.62 -3.53 4.04
N GLU A 220 -21.59 -2.73 4.31
CA GLU A 220 -20.50 -3.11 5.20
C GLU A 220 -20.99 -3.36 6.64
N GLN A 221 -22.04 -2.69 7.12
CA GLN A 221 -22.61 -2.90 8.44
C GLN A 221 -23.29 -4.27 8.60
N THR A 222 -23.69 -4.90 7.50
CA THR A 222 -24.16 -6.30 7.52
C THR A 222 -23.02 -7.30 7.74
N LEU A 223 -21.77 -6.83 7.63
CA LEU A 223 -20.56 -7.61 7.75
C LEU A 223 -19.80 -7.20 9.01
N LYS A 224 -19.15 -8.16 9.65
CA LYS A 224 -18.19 -7.90 10.72
C LYS A 224 -16.79 -7.81 10.13
N LEU A 225 -16.56 -6.84 9.25
CA LEU A 225 -15.27 -6.66 8.58
C LEU A 225 -14.12 -6.58 9.59
N ALA A 226 -13.02 -7.27 9.28
CA ALA A 226 -11.80 -7.20 10.07
C ALA A 226 -11.34 -5.74 10.27
N ASN A 227 -10.99 -5.41 11.51
CA ASN A 227 -10.48 -4.12 11.90
C ASN A 227 -9.34 -4.34 12.90
N THR A 228 -8.12 -4.43 12.38
CA THR A 228 -6.89 -4.64 13.16
C THR A 228 -6.50 -3.41 13.99
N PHE A 229 -7.17 -2.28 13.82
CA PHE A 229 -6.99 -1.07 14.65
C PHE A 229 -7.99 -1.00 15.81
N SER A 230 -8.93 -1.93 15.90
CA SER A 230 -9.92 -1.98 16.99
C SER A 230 -9.28 -2.36 18.33
N ASP A 231 -9.94 -2.00 19.43
CA ASP A 231 -9.51 -2.46 20.76
C ASP A 231 -9.61 -3.98 20.91
N GLU A 232 -10.56 -4.63 20.22
CA GLU A 232 -10.74 -6.08 20.22
C GLU A 232 -9.52 -6.79 19.59
N ALA A 233 -8.92 -6.21 18.56
CA ALA A 233 -7.75 -6.76 17.87
C ALA A 233 -6.46 -6.76 18.71
N LYS A 234 -6.48 -6.19 19.92
CA LYS A 234 -5.37 -6.30 20.88
C LYS A 234 -5.32 -7.68 21.56
N ASP A 235 -6.42 -8.44 21.52
CA ASP A 235 -6.46 -9.84 21.96
C ASP A 235 -6.10 -10.74 20.77
N GLU A 236 -5.13 -11.64 20.94
CA GLU A 236 -4.72 -12.60 19.90
C GLU A 236 -5.89 -13.48 19.43
N LYS A 237 -6.87 -13.75 20.30
CA LYS A 237 -8.08 -14.51 19.95
C LYS A 237 -8.94 -13.82 18.90
N TYR A 238 -8.78 -12.50 18.69
CA TYR A 238 -9.49 -11.77 17.65
C TYR A 238 -9.28 -12.40 16.27
N PHE A 239 -8.05 -12.85 15.99
CA PHE A 239 -7.68 -13.41 14.69
C PHE A 239 -8.23 -14.82 14.46
N GLU A 240 -8.69 -15.49 15.51
CA GLU A 240 -9.29 -16.84 15.47
C GLU A 240 -10.82 -16.80 15.45
N ARG A 241 -11.43 -15.61 15.53
CA ARG A 241 -12.88 -15.47 15.58
C ARG A 241 -13.53 -15.81 14.23
N GLU A 242 -14.46 -16.76 14.27
CA GLU A 242 -15.24 -17.16 13.09
C GLU A 242 -16.25 -16.10 12.64
N ASP A 243 -16.63 -15.17 13.53
CA ASP A 243 -17.58 -14.11 13.19
C ASP A 243 -16.91 -12.88 12.55
N VAL A 244 -15.57 -12.81 12.50
CA VAL A 244 -14.84 -11.75 11.82
C VAL A 244 -14.71 -12.08 10.33
N VAL A 245 -15.09 -11.14 9.47
CA VAL A 245 -15.03 -11.28 8.01
C VAL A 245 -13.72 -10.71 7.51
N TRP A 246 -12.83 -11.59 7.09
CA TRP A 246 -11.61 -11.23 6.35
C TRP A 246 -11.97 -10.97 4.88
N VAL A 247 -11.45 -9.87 4.35
CA VAL A 247 -11.72 -9.45 2.98
C VAL A 247 -11.02 -10.36 1.97
N ASN A 248 -11.69 -10.61 0.85
CA ASN A 248 -11.16 -11.26 -0.34
C ASN A 248 -11.62 -10.51 -1.62
N GLU A 249 -11.23 -11.01 -2.80
CA GLU A 249 -11.61 -10.35 -4.06
C GLU A 249 -13.13 -10.38 -4.29
N GLU A 250 -13.81 -11.46 -3.95
CA GLU A 250 -15.25 -11.62 -4.14
C GLU A 250 -16.04 -10.60 -3.31
N LEU A 251 -15.66 -10.41 -2.05
CA LEU A 251 -16.29 -9.42 -1.18
C LEU A 251 -16.08 -8.01 -1.71
N LEU A 252 -14.89 -7.71 -2.23
CA LEU A 252 -14.63 -6.41 -2.85
C LEU A 252 -15.54 -6.16 -4.06
N MET A 253 -15.81 -7.17 -4.89
CA MET A 253 -16.78 -7.05 -6.00
C MET A 253 -18.20 -6.80 -5.49
N GLN A 254 -18.60 -7.43 -4.39
CA GLN A 254 -19.90 -7.15 -3.77
C GLN A 254 -19.99 -5.70 -3.27
N VAL A 255 -18.95 -5.18 -2.62
CA VAL A 255 -18.89 -3.76 -2.22
C VAL A 255 -19.02 -2.86 -3.45
N ALA A 256 -18.31 -3.16 -4.53
CA ALA A 256 -18.38 -2.41 -5.78
C ALA A 256 -19.79 -2.43 -6.39
N GLY A 257 -20.44 -3.59 -6.45
CA GLY A 257 -21.81 -3.74 -6.94
C GLY A 257 -22.86 -3.02 -6.09
N HIS A 258 -22.69 -3.00 -4.76
CA HIS A 258 -23.57 -2.25 -3.86
C HIS A 258 -23.38 -0.73 -3.95
N TRP A 259 -22.18 -0.27 -4.30
CA TRP A 259 -21.86 1.15 -4.34
C TRP A 259 -22.06 1.78 -5.73
N SER A 260 -21.80 1.04 -6.80
CA SER A 260 -21.94 1.49 -8.19
C SER A 260 -22.15 0.33 -9.16
N ILE A 261 -21.08 -0.29 -9.65
CA ILE A 261 -21.07 -1.36 -10.65
C ILE A 261 -20.07 -2.43 -10.20
N ASP A 262 -20.50 -3.70 -10.22
CA ASP A 262 -19.59 -4.85 -10.17
C ASP A 262 -19.08 -5.13 -11.60
N PRO A 263 -17.80 -4.81 -11.92
CA PRO A 263 -17.29 -4.97 -13.28
C PRO A 263 -17.17 -6.45 -13.70
N THR A 264 -17.24 -7.41 -12.78
CA THR A 264 -17.16 -8.84 -13.11
C THR A 264 -18.45 -9.38 -13.72
N LYS A 265 -19.54 -8.61 -13.67
CA LYS A 265 -20.85 -8.98 -14.23
C LYS A 265 -21.09 -8.44 -15.64
N LEU A 266 -20.15 -7.67 -16.20
CA LEU A 266 -20.37 -6.99 -17.47
C LEU A 266 -20.50 -7.94 -18.66
N ASP A 267 -19.81 -9.08 -18.65
CA ASP A 267 -19.93 -10.08 -19.73
C ASP A 267 -21.37 -10.66 -19.84
N ASP A 268 -22.12 -10.67 -18.74
CA ASP A 268 -23.48 -11.19 -18.67
C ASP A 268 -24.54 -10.11 -19.01
N ARG A 269 -24.15 -8.84 -19.16
CA ARG A 269 -25.05 -7.70 -19.38
C ARG A 269 -25.32 -7.47 -20.86
N GLN A 270 -26.52 -7.83 -21.32
CA GLN A 270 -26.96 -7.63 -22.71
C GLN A 270 -27.62 -6.27 -22.98
N ASP A 271 -27.93 -5.53 -21.92
CA ASP A 271 -28.57 -4.22 -21.96
C ASP A 271 -27.59 -3.05 -22.17
N ILE A 272 -26.28 -3.32 -22.06
CA ILE A 272 -25.23 -2.34 -22.35
C ILE A 272 -25.00 -2.31 -23.85
N ALA A 273 -25.33 -1.18 -24.49
CA ALA A 273 -25.07 -0.99 -25.91
C ALA A 273 -23.56 -1.02 -26.21
N PRO A 274 -23.13 -1.65 -27.32
CA PRO A 274 -21.75 -1.56 -27.78
C PRO A 274 -21.29 -0.10 -27.92
N GLY A 275 -20.06 0.19 -27.53
CA GLY A 275 -19.58 1.58 -27.50
C GLY A 275 -18.07 1.71 -27.40
N LEU A 276 -17.58 2.91 -27.73
CA LEU A 276 -16.18 3.27 -27.57
C LEU A 276 -15.96 3.99 -26.23
N GLY A 277 -14.93 3.52 -25.54
CA GLY A 277 -14.30 4.17 -24.41
C GLY A 277 -13.10 5.02 -24.85
N LEU A 278 -12.32 5.48 -23.89
CA LEU A 278 -11.05 6.18 -24.12
C LEU A 278 -9.89 5.37 -23.55
N LEU A 279 -8.86 5.14 -24.34
CA LEU A 279 -7.60 4.55 -23.89
C LEU A 279 -6.54 5.64 -23.76
N GLY A 280 -5.80 5.66 -22.66
CA GLY A 280 -4.71 6.61 -22.42
C GLY A 280 -3.66 6.11 -21.43
N GLN A 281 -2.65 6.93 -21.20
CA GLN A 281 -1.55 6.70 -20.26
C GLN A 281 -1.40 7.89 -19.33
N ARG A 282 -1.12 7.68 -18.04
CA ARG A 282 -0.96 8.74 -17.05
C ARG A 282 0.49 9.26 -17.02
#